data_AF-A0A535T104-F1
#
_entry.id   AF-A0A535T104-F1
#
_cell.length_a   1.000
_cell.length_b   1.000
_cell.length_c   1.000
_cell.angle_alpha   90.00
_cell.angle_beta   90.00
_cell.angle_gamma   90.00
#
_symmetry.space_group_name_H-M   'P 1'
#
loop_
_entity.id
_entity.type
_entity.pdbx_description
1 polymer ?
#
loop_
_entity_poly.entity_id
_entity_poly.type
_entity_poly.pdbx_seq_one_letter_code
_entity_poly.pdbx_strand_id
1 'polypeptide(L)'
;MLWANLHGGWVIGFAWLGVALVAELMSWAWDQDNPAHRMHVRRLAVIGLASAVAVAATPHFLSLYPYPFQTQGSEAQQRLIVEWASPNFHDLFLRPFEAMVFLVIAGFALRRPTLYQFLLTAAALFLALQSVRNVALFVAAATPVMITTYGEWWKEFAAARKWSYDLPPRKLFAVITAVVLIFIALITTLRVANNVSPAHQQSMDSESYPVAAADWLAAHPDVGTRMYNQYGWGGYLANRSSVRRR
;
A
#
# COMPACT_ATOMS: atom_id res chain seq x y z
N MET A 1 -17.36 9.36 -0.54
CA MET A 1 -17.27 10.72 0.01
C MET A 1 -16.13 10.91 1.02
N LEU A 2 -16.17 10.31 2.21
CA LEU A 2 -15.17 10.60 3.26
C LEU A 2 -13.71 10.39 2.80
N TRP A 3 -13.41 9.22 2.23
CA TRP A 3 -12.07 8.90 1.76
C TRP A 3 -11.58 9.83 0.64
N ALA A 4 -12.46 10.22 -0.28
CA ALA A 4 -12.14 11.14 -1.37
C ALA A 4 -11.81 12.56 -0.87
N ASN A 5 -12.34 12.98 0.29
CA ASN A 5 -11.96 14.24 0.93
C ASN A 5 -10.66 14.13 1.76
N LEU A 6 -10.30 12.93 2.22
CA LEU A 6 -9.15 12.73 3.12
C LEU A 6 -7.87 12.32 2.39
N HIS A 7 -7.97 11.66 1.23
CA HIS A 7 -6.82 11.06 0.58
C HIS A 7 -6.95 10.95 -0.94
N GLY A 8 -5.92 11.40 -1.67
CA GLY A 8 -5.89 11.37 -3.14
C GLY A 8 -5.86 9.96 -3.77
N GLY A 9 -5.54 8.93 -2.97
CA GLY A 9 -5.54 7.53 -3.39
C GLY A 9 -6.93 6.88 -3.55
N TRP A 10 -8.03 7.63 -3.39
CA TRP A 10 -9.40 7.11 -3.46
C TRP A 10 -9.72 6.34 -4.76
N VAL A 11 -9.03 6.68 -5.85
CA VAL A 11 -9.18 6.02 -7.16
C VAL A 11 -8.85 4.52 -7.11
N ILE A 12 -8.01 4.09 -6.16
CA ILE A 12 -7.61 2.68 -6.04
C ILE A 12 -8.79 1.78 -5.66
N GLY A 13 -9.81 2.32 -4.98
CA GLY A 13 -11.05 1.59 -4.71
C GLY A 13 -11.78 1.19 -5.98
N PHE A 14 -11.79 2.07 -7.00
CA PHE A 14 -12.35 1.75 -8.31
C PHE A 14 -11.50 0.73 -9.06
N ALA A 15 -10.19 0.73 -8.88
CA ALA A 15 -9.32 -0.31 -9.45
C ALA A 15 -9.71 -1.70 -8.91
N TRP A 16 -9.90 -1.85 -7.60
CA TRP A 16 -10.32 -3.13 -7.01
C TRP A 16 -11.73 -3.56 -7.43
N LEU A 17 -12.68 -2.62 -7.49
CA LEU A 17 -14.02 -2.90 -8.02
C LEU A 17 -13.96 -3.31 -9.50
N GLY A 18 -13.11 -2.66 -10.29
CA GLY A 18 -12.89 -3.00 -11.70
C GLY A 18 -12.32 -4.41 -11.86
N VAL A 19 -11.32 -4.78 -11.07
CA VAL A 19 -10.76 -6.15 -11.05
C VAL A 19 -11.83 -7.19 -10.72
N ALA A 20 -12.62 -6.95 -9.67
CA ALA A 20 -13.71 -7.85 -9.29
C ALA A 20 -14.76 -7.97 -10.41
N LEU A 21 -15.12 -6.84 -11.03
CA LEU A 21 -16.09 -6.81 -12.12
C LEU A 21 -15.58 -7.57 -13.36
N VAL A 22 -14.33 -7.35 -13.75
CA VAL A 22 -13.70 -8.06 -14.89
C VAL A 22 -13.64 -9.56 -14.61
N ALA A 23 -13.24 -9.97 -13.40
CA ALA A 23 -13.21 -11.37 -13.03
C ALA A 23 -14.59 -12.04 -13.13
N GLU A 24 -15.65 -11.37 -12.66
CA GLU A 24 -17.02 -11.89 -12.74
C GLU A 24 -17.57 -11.89 -14.17
N LEU A 25 -17.26 -10.85 -14.98
CA LEU A 25 -17.66 -10.81 -16.39
C LEU A 25 -17.01 -11.93 -17.21
N MET A 26 -15.72 -12.17 -17.01
CA MET A 26 -15.01 -13.27 -17.66
C MET A 26 -15.52 -14.63 -17.21
N SER A 27 -15.82 -14.78 -15.91
CA SER A 27 -16.40 -16.03 -15.37
C SER A 27 -17.80 -16.27 -15.95
N TRP A 28 -18.63 -15.24 -16.03
CA TRP A 28 -19.94 -15.30 -16.68
C TRP A 28 -19.86 -15.68 -18.16
N ALA A 29 -18.88 -15.13 -18.89
CA ALA A 29 -18.66 -15.46 -20.30
C ALA A 29 -18.30 -16.94 -20.50
N TRP A 30 -17.66 -17.55 -19.50
CA TRP A 30 -17.27 -18.96 -19.52
C TRP A 30 -18.37 -19.92 -19.03
N ASP A 31 -19.17 -19.48 -18.04
CA ASP A 31 -20.28 -20.23 -17.45
C ASP A 31 -21.54 -19.36 -17.41
N GLN A 32 -22.27 -19.35 -18.52
CA GLN A 32 -23.45 -18.48 -18.70
C GLN A 32 -24.68 -18.95 -17.93
N ASP A 33 -24.71 -20.23 -17.54
CA ASP A 33 -25.85 -20.87 -16.90
C ASP A 33 -25.89 -20.62 -15.39
N ASN A 34 -24.78 -20.15 -14.81
CA ASN A 34 -24.70 -19.81 -13.41
C ASN A 34 -25.28 -18.41 -13.12
N PRO A 35 -26.46 -18.31 -12.45
CA PRO A 35 -27.11 -17.03 -12.20
C PRO A 35 -26.34 -16.16 -11.18
N ALA A 36 -25.42 -16.73 -10.41
CA ALA A 36 -24.62 -16.00 -9.43
C ALA A 36 -23.76 -14.92 -10.09
N HIS A 37 -23.14 -15.22 -11.23
CA HIS A 37 -22.27 -14.25 -11.91
C HIS A 37 -23.03 -13.00 -12.36
N ARG A 38 -24.22 -13.16 -12.95
CA ARG A 38 -25.07 -12.01 -13.33
C ARG A 38 -25.47 -11.17 -12.12
N MET A 39 -25.81 -11.81 -11.00
CA MET A 39 -26.13 -11.13 -9.76
C MET A 39 -24.93 -10.34 -9.22
N HIS A 40 -23.74 -10.93 -9.22
CA HIS A 40 -22.50 -10.29 -8.77
C HIS A 40 -22.13 -9.11 -9.66
N VAL A 41 -22.16 -9.26 -10.98
CA VAL A 41 -21.92 -8.18 -11.96
C VAL A 41 -22.86 -7.01 -11.70
N ARG A 42 -24.18 -7.28 -11.56
CA ARG A 42 -25.17 -6.24 -11.26
C ARG A 42 -24.87 -5.53 -9.95
N ARG A 43 -24.53 -6.29 -8.90
CA ARG A 43 -24.20 -5.74 -7.58
C ARG A 43 -22.96 -4.85 -7.64
N LEU A 44 -21.89 -5.33 -8.29
CA LEU A 44 -20.64 -4.58 -8.47
C LEU A 44 -20.86 -3.32 -9.30
N ALA A 45 -21.68 -3.37 -10.36
CA ALA A 45 -22.04 -2.20 -11.15
C ALA A 45 -22.82 -1.16 -10.34
N VAL A 46 -23.80 -1.59 -9.54
CA VAL A 46 -24.56 -0.70 -8.66
C VAL A 46 -23.66 -0.08 -7.60
N ILE A 47 -22.81 -0.87 -6.95
CA ILE A 47 -21.84 -0.37 -5.94
C ILE A 47 -20.84 0.59 -6.59
N GLY A 48 -20.34 0.28 -7.78
CA GLY A 48 -19.43 1.13 -8.53
C GLY A 48 -20.06 2.47 -8.88
N LEU A 49 -21.28 2.46 -9.41
CA LEU A 49 -22.02 3.68 -9.74
C LEU A 49 -22.34 4.51 -8.49
N ALA A 50 -22.80 3.87 -7.42
CA ALA A 50 -23.08 4.54 -6.15
C ALA A 50 -21.80 5.15 -5.54
N SER A 51 -20.68 4.44 -5.63
CA SER A 51 -19.38 4.93 -5.19
C SER A 51 -18.91 6.12 -6.02
N ALA A 52 -19.11 6.08 -7.35
CA ALA A 52 -18.80 7.20 -8.23
C ALA A 52 -19.63 8.42 -7.85
N VAL A 53 -20.95 8.30 -7.73
CA VAL A 53 -21.81 9.41 -7.28
C VAL A 53 -21.38 9.93 -5.90
N ALA A 54 -20.97 9.05 -4.98
CA ALA A 54 -20.49 9.45 -3.66
C ALA A 54 -19.13 10.19 -3.68
N VAL A 55 -18.36 10.12 -4.76
CA VAL A 55 -17.15 10.96 -4.97
C VAL A 55 -17.56 12.35 -5.48
N ALA A 56 -18.52 12.41 -6.41
CA ALA A 56 -19.09 13.67 -6.87
C ALA A 56 -19.84 14.43 -5.76
N ALA A 57 -20.33 13.74 -4.73
CA ALA A 57 -20.94 14.36 -3.54
C ALA A 57 -19.93 15.00 -2.56
N THR A 58 -18.71 15.28 -3.00
CA THR A 58 -17.71 16.07 -2.25
C THR A 58 -17.86 17.56 -2.60
N PRO A 59 -17.37 18.51 -1.76
CA PRO A 59 -17.36 19.93 -2.09
C PRO A 59 -16.64 20.26 -3.41
N HIS A 60 -15.79 19.36 -3.90
CA HIS A 60 -15.01 19.50 -5.13
C HIS A 60 -15.74 18.95 -6.38
N PHE A 61 -16.87 18.26 -6.22
CA PHE A 61 -17.69 17.72 -7.30
C PHE A 61 -16.88 16.96 -8.37
N LEU A 62 -17.07 17.30 -9.64
CA LEU A 62 -16.43 16.64 -10.77
C LEU A 62 -14.94 17.01 -10.95
N SER A 63 -14.48 18.08 -10.28
CA SER A 63 -13.08 18.50 -10.40
C SER A 63 -12.09 17.53 -9.73
N LEU A 64 -12.59 16.64 -8.86
CA LEU A 64 -11.79 15.65 -8.17
C LEU A 64 -11.37 14.47 -9.07
N TYR A 65 -12.15 14.12 -10.09
CA TYR A 65 -11.89 12.96 -10.96
C TYR A 65 -10.59 13.05 -11.78
N PRO A 66 -10.23 14.19 -12.40
CA PRO A 66 -8.96 14.29 -13.12
C PRO A 66 -7.74 14.34 -12.20
N TYR A 67 -7.90 14.69 -10.92
CA TYR A 67 -6.81 15.01 -10.01
C TYR A 67 -5.79 13.86 -9.79
N PRO A 68 -6.22 12.60 -9.57
CA PRO A 68 -5.28 11.47 -9.48
C PRO A 68 -4.44 11.31 -10.74
N PHE A 69 -5.01 11.55 -11.92
CA PHE A 69 -4.30 11.38 -13.20
C PHE A 69 -3.31 12.51 -13.47
N GLN A 70 -3.62 13.74 -13.04
CA GLN A 70 -2.71 14.89 -13.15
C GLN A 70 -1.49 14.75 -12.23
N THR A 71 -1.68 14.19 -11.04
CA THR A 71 -0.59 13.95 -10.07
C THR A 71 0.26 12.75 -10.48
N GLN A 72 -0.37 11.61 -10.79
CA GLN A 72 0.35 10.42 -11.26
C GLN A 72 1.07 10.65 -12.60
N GLY A 73 0.52 11.46 -13.51
CA GLY A 73 1.08 11.69 -14.85
C GLY A 73 2.23 12.73 -14.91
N SER A 74 2.60 13.36 -13.79
CA SER A 74 3.68 14.34 -13.77
C SER A 74 5.03 13.65 -13.71
N GLU A 75 5.79 13.65 -14.81
CA GLU A 75 7.17 13.11 -14.84
C GLU A 75 8.06 13.75 -13.77
N ALA A 76 7.86 15.04 -13.51
CA ALA A 76 8.60 15.76 -12.48
C ALA A 76 8.33 15.16 -11.08
N GLN A 77 7.07 14.83 -10.76
CA GLN A 77 6.75 14.19 -9.48
C GLN A 77 7.31 12.78 -9.38
N GLN A 78 7.20 11.98 -10.46
CA GLN A 78 7.74 10.62 -10.48
C GLN A 78 9.27 10.57 -10.34
N ARG A 79 10.00 11.55 -10.89
CA ARG A 79 11.47 11.61 -10.83
C ARG A 79 12.00 12.25 -9.55
N LEU A 80 11.31 13.25 -9.01
CA LEU A 80 11.80 14.03 -7.87
C LEU A 80 11.31 13.49 -6.53
N ILE A 81 10.25 12.66 -6.51
CA ILE A 81 9.70 12.08 -5.30
C ILE A 81 9.97 10.58 -5.29
N VAL A 82 10.89 10.16 -4.42
CA VAL A 82 11.35 8.77 -4.29
C VAL A 82 10.18 7.78 -4.12
N GLU A 83 9.13 8.16 -3.41
CA GLU A 83 7.95 7.30 -3.17
C GLU A 83 7.15 6.98 -4.44
N TRP A 84 7.26 7.82 -5.47
CA TRP A 84 6.53 7.69 -6.74
C TRP A 84 7.34 6.95 -7.80
N ALA A 85 8.63 6.73 -7.56
CA ALA A 85 9.48 5.94 -8.44
C ALA A 85 9.18 4.44 -8.30
N SER A 86 9.50 3.69 -9.36
CA SER A 86 9.48 2.23 -9.33
C SER A 86 10.43 1.67 -8.27
N PRO A 87 10.10 0.52 -7.65
CA PRO A 87 10.97 -0.13 -6.67
C PRO A 87 12.36 -0.44 -7.23
N ASN A 88 13.41 -0.09 -6.50
CA ASN A 88 14.77 -0.54 -6.77
C ASN A 88 15.10 -1.77 -5.92
N PHE A 89 15.18 -2.94 -6.56
CA PHE A 89 15.44 -4.22 -5.87
C PHE A 89 16.85 -4.35 -5.28
N HIS A 90 17.77 -3.44 -5.59
CA HIS A 90 19.06 -3.37 -4.90
C HIS A 90 18.93 -2.79 -3.48
N ASP A 91 17.83 -2.09 -3.19
CA ASP A 91 17.61 -1.50 -1.88
C ASP A 91 17.19 -2.57 -0.87
N LEU A 92 17.94 -2.66 0.23
CA LEU A 92 17.74 -3.69 1.25
C LEU A 92 16.32 -3.70 1.84
N PHE A 93 15.69 -2.52 1.94
CA PHE A 93 14.34 -2.39 2.49
C PHE A 93 13.23 -2.94 1.58
N LEU A 94 13.50 -3.14 0.29
CA LEU A 94 12.55 -3.70 -0.69
C LEU A 94 12.71 -5.22 -0.90
N ARG A 95 13.75 -5.85 -0.34
CA ARG A 95 13.91 -7.31 -0.43
C ARG A 95 12.73 -8.13 0.11
N PRO A 96 12.03 -7.72 1.19
CA PRO A 96 10.83 -8.45 1.63
C PRO A 96 9.71 -8.42 0.58
N PHE A 97 9.55 -7.31 -0.15
CA PHE A 97 8.60 -7.22 -1.25
C PHE A 97 8.99 -8.17 -2.39
N GLU A 98 10.26 -8.17 -2.80
CA GLU A 98 10.79 -9.09 -3.80
C GLU A 98 10.54 -10.56 -3.44
N ALA A 99 10.88 -10.94 -2.21
CA ALA A 99 10.65 -12.29 -1.69
C ALA A 99 9.15 -12.65 -1.73
N MET A 100 8.27 -11.72 -1.36
CA MET A 100 6.83 -11.93 -1.39
C MET A 100 6.31 -12.17 -2.82
N VAL A 101 6.86 -11.48 -3.83
CA VAL A 101 6.52 -11.73 -5.25
C VAL A 101 6.87 -13.16 -5.65
N PHE A 102 8.07 -13.63 -5.31
CA PHE A 102 8.47 -15.02 -5.59
C PHE A 102 7.61 -16.05 -4.85
N LEU A 103 7.21 -15.76 -3.60
CA LEU A 103 6.29 -16.63 -2.86
C LEU A 103 4.91 -16.69 -3.51
N VAL A 104 4.36 -15.58 -3.99
CA VAL A 104 3.09 -15.60 -4.75
C VAL A 104 3.22 -16.49 -5.98
N ILE A 105 4.28 -16.34 -6.76
CA ILE A 105 4.52 -17.13 -7.98
C ILE A 105 4.64 -18.62 -7.62
N ALA A 106 5.42 -18.96 -6.59
CA ALA A 106 5.55 -20.33 -6.11
C ALA A 106 4.20 -20.90 -5.65
N GLY A 107 3.41 -20.12 -4.90
CA GLY A 107 2.06 -20.51 -4.48
C GLY A 107 1.15 -20.84 -5.67
N PHE A 108 1.15 -20.01 -6.72
CA PHE A 108 0.36 -20.25 -7.93
C PHE A 108 0.84 -21.45 -8.74
N ALA A 109 2.14 -21.76 -8.69
CA ALA A 109 2.70 -22.98 -9.28
C ALA A 109 2.28 -24.24 -8.52
N LEU A 110 2.15 -24.16 -7.19
CA LEU A 110 1.68 -25.27 -6.35
C LEU A 110 0.17 -25.51 -6.51
N ARG A 111 -0.61 -24.44 -6.64
CA ARG A 111 -2.07 -24.52 -6.76
C ARG A 111 -2.59 -23.37 -7.63
N ARG A 112 -3.37 -23.72 -8.65
CA ARG A 112 -3.93 -22.74 -9.59
C ARG A 112 -4.86 -21.78 -8.85
N PRO A 113 -4.62 -20.45 -8.92
CA PRO A 113 -5.51 -19.47 -8.31
C PRO A 113 -6.83 -19.36 -9.07
N THR A 114 -7.85 -18.81 -8.42
CA THR A 114 -9.05 -18.38 -9.13
C THR A 114 -8.73 -17.18 -10.03
N LEU A 115 -9.56 -16.93 -11.04
CA LEU A 115 -9.38 -15.78 -11.92
C LEU A 115 -9.33 -14.45 -11.15
N TYR A 116 -10.20 -14.30 -10.15
CA TYR A 116 -10.20 -13.13 -9.27
C TYR A 116 -8.89 -13.00 -8.49
N GLN A 117 -8.39 -14.06 -7.86
CA GLN A 117 -7.13 -14.04 -7.11
C GLN A 117 -5.95 -13.67 -8.01
N PHE A 118 -5.89 -14.25 -9.21
CA PHE A 118 -4.86 -13.92 -10.19
C PHE A 118 -4.92 -12.45 -10.60
N LEU A 119 -6.08 -11.95 -11.03
CA LEU A 119 -6.24 -10.57 -11.48
C LEU A 119 -5.99 -9.56 -10.35
N LEU A 120 -6.45 -9.86 -9.13
CA LEU A 120 -6.21 -9.04 -7.95
C LEU A 120 -4.72 -8.91 -7.66
N THR A 121 -4.01 -10.03 -7.56
CA THR A 121 -2.59 -10.03 -7.25
C THR A 121 -1.76 -9.44 -8.39
N ALA A 122 -2.12 -9.72 -9.65
CA ALA A 122 -1.43 -9.16 -10.81
C ALA A 122 -1.61 -7.63 -10.92
N ALA A 123 -2.83 -7.12 -10.72
CA ALA A 123 -3.09 -5.68 -10.72
C ALA A 123 -2.37 -4.98 -9.57
N ALA A 124 -2.36 -5.60 -8.37
CA ALA A 124 -1.64 -5.06 -7.22
C ALA A 124 -0.12 -5.05 -7.44
N LEU A 125 0.42 -6.11 -8.05
CA LEU A 125 1.84 -6.20 -8.40
C LEU A 125 2.20 -5.13 -9.44
N PHE A 126 1.40 -4.98 -10.49
CA PHE A 126 1.59 -3.93 -11.49
C PHE A 126 1.67 -2.56 -10.84
N LEU A 127 0.73 -2.24 -9.94
CA LEU A 127 0.75 -0.97 -9.21
C LEU A 127 1.99 -0.82 -8.33
N ALA A 128 2.41 -1.87 -7.63
CA ALA A 128 3.62 -1.88 -6.81
C ALA A 128 4.90 -1.66 -7.63
N LEU A 129 4.97 -2.22 -8.85
CA LEU A 129 6.08 -2.01 -9.77
C LEU A 129 6.11 -0.59 -10.37
N GLN A 130 4.94 0.06 -10.47
CA GLN A 130 4.86 1.46 -10.90
C GLN A 130 5.37 2.44 -9.83
N SER A 131 5.13 2.17 -8.54
CA SER A 131 5.52 3.08 -7.46
C SER A 131 5.67 2.37 -6.12
N VAL A 132 6.74 2.69 -5.39
CA VAL A 132 7.03 2.13 -4.05
C VAL A 132 5.86 2.27 -3.08
N ARG A 133 5.11 3.38 -3.12
CA ARG A 133 3.95 3.58 -2.24
C ARG A 133 2.86 2.51 -2.40
N ASN A 134 2.77 1.89 -3.59
CA ASN A 134 1.77 0.87 -3.89
C ASN A 134 2.20 -0.53 -3.42
N VAL A 135 3.43 -0.70 -2.92
CA VAL A 135 3.88 -1.95 -2.31
C VAL A 135 2.95 -2.36 -1.16
N ALA A 136 2.51 -1.40 -0.34
CA ALA A 136 1.55 -1.66 0.73
C ALA A 136 0.22 -2.24 0.23
N LEU A 137 -0.23 -1.80 -0.96
CA LEU A 137 -1.43 -2.32 -1.59
C LEU A 137 -1.24 -3.74 -2.10
N PHE A 138 -0.07 -4.05 -2.69
CA PHE A 138 0.30 -5.42 -3.05
C PHE A 138 0.31 -6.33 -1.83
N VAL A 139 0.96 -5.92 -0.73
CA VAL A 139 0.97 -6.71 0.51
C VAL A 139 -0.44 -6.99 1.00
N ALA A 140 -1.31 -5.97 1.05
CA ALA A 140 -2.70 -6.12 1.48
C ALA A 140 -3.51 -7.05 0.58
N ALA A 141 -3.32 -6.98 -0.74
CA ALA A 141 -4.04 -7.79 -1.72
C ALA A 141 -3.53 -9.24 -1.81
N ALA A 142 -2.21 -9.43 -1.78
CA ALA A 142 -1.56 -10.73 -1.97
C ALA A 142 -1.57 -11.59 -0.70
N THR A 143 -1.52 -10.99 0.49
CA THR A 143 -1.51 -11.73 1.77
C THR A 143 -2.68 -12.73 1.91
N PRO A 144 -3.96 -12.34 1.76
CA PRO A 144 -5.07 -13.29 1.89
C PRO A 144 -5.01 -14.39 0.83
N VAL A 145 -4.58 -14.06 -0.40
CA VAL A 145 -4.41 -15.04 -1.48
C VAL A 145 -3.36 -16.08 -1.11
N MET A 146 -2.19 -15.64 -0.63
CA MET A 146 -1.14 -16.54 -0.16
C MET A 146 -1.63 -17.43 0.99
N ILE A 147 -2.33 -16.87 1.97
CA ILE A 147 -2.87 -17.63 3.11
C ILE A 147 -3.77 -18.77 2.62
N THR A 148 -4.70 -18.48 1.69
CA THR A 148 -5.59 -19.51 1.14
C THR A 148 -4.84 -20.52 0.29
N THR A 149 -3.95 -20.07 -0.59
CA THR A 149 -3.23 -20.93 -1.53
C THR A 149 -2.32 -21.91 -0.79
N TYR A 150 -1.48 -21.42 0.13
CA TYR A 150 -0.60 -22.27 0.92
C TYR A 150 -1.35 -23.10 1.95
N GLY A 151 -2.42 -22.57 2.54
CA GLY A 151 -3.25 -23.31 3.50
C GLY A 151 -3.96 -24.50 2.86
N GLU A 152 -4.51 -24.33 1.66
CA GLU A 152 -5.14 -25.42 0.91
C GLU A 152 -4.11 -26.43 0.39
N TRP A 153 -3.00 -25.95 -0.17
CA TRP A 153 -1.90 -26.82 -0.59
C TRP A 153 -1.37 -27.68 0.57
N TRP A 154 -1.17 -27.09 1.76
CA TRP A 154 -0.69 -27.82 2.93
C TRP A 154 -1.66 -28.91 3.38
N LYS A 155 -2.97 -28.63 3.36
CA LYS A 155 -4.00 -29.63 3.68
C LYS A 155 -3.94 -30.82 2.72
N GLU A 156 -3.84 -30.56 1.42
CA GLU A 156 -3.74 -31.62 0.40
C GLU A 156 -2.45 -32.43 0.56
N PHE A 157 -1.34 -31.74 0.79
CA PHE A 157 -0.03 -32.37 1.01
C PHE A 157 0.00 -33.26 2.26
N ALA A 158 -0.51 -32.77 3.38
CA ALA A 158 -0.57 -33.52 4.63
C ALA A 158 -1.53 -34.71 4.54
N ALA A 159 -2.69 -34.52 3.89
CA ALA A 159 -3.63 -35.62 3.63
C ALA A 159 -3.01 -36.72 2.77
N ALA A 160 -2.30 -36.36 1.69
CA ALA A 160 -1.59 -37.31 0.84
C ALA A 160 -0.53 -38.13 1.60
N ARG A 161 0.08 -37.54 2.63
CA ARG A 161 1.05 -38.20 3.51
C ARG A 161 0.46 -38.86 4.75
N LYS A 162 -0.87 -38.84 4.90
CA LYS A 162 -1.58 -39.33 6.10
C LYS A 162 -1.03 -38.72 7.40
N TRP A 163 -0.57 -37.48 7.34
CA TRP A 163 -0.13 -36.77 8.53
C TRP A 163 -1.33 -36.29 9.32
N SER A 164 -1.47 -36.75 10.56
CA SER A 164 -2.39 -36.16 11.52
C SER A 164 -1.70 -35.03 12.26
N TYR A 165 -2.32 -33.86 12.28
CA TYR A 165 -1.91 -32.75 13.13
C TYR A 165 -3.14 -32.23 13.85
N ASP A 166 -3.08 -32.23 15.18
CA ASP A 166 -4.13 -31.66 16.00
C ASP A 166 -3.92 -30.15 16.08
N LEU A 167 -4.94 -29.40 15.69
CA LEU A 167 -4.92 -27.96 15.91
C LEU A 167 -4.95 -27.68 17.41
N PRO A 168 -4.16 -26.72 17.90
CA PRO A 168 -4.19 -26.37 19.31
C PRO A 168 -5.61 -25.94 19.70
N PRO A 169 -6.05 -26.21 20.95
CA PRO A 169 -7.35 -25.75 21.43
C PRO A 169 -7.51 -24.24 21.20
N ARG A 170 -8.73 -23.79 20.88
CA ARG A 170 -9.02 -22.37 20.53
C ARG A 170 -8.44 -21.37 21.54
N LYS A 171 -8.44 -21.72 22.83
CA LYS A 171 -7.85 -20.90 23.90
C LYS A 171 -6.33 -20.77 23.76
N LEU A 172 -5.63 -21.88 23.52
CA LEU A 172 -4.18 -21.88 23.32
C LEU A 172 -3.80 -21.09 22.07
N PHE A 173 -4.52 -21.28 20.96
CA PHE A 173 -4.31 -20.50 19.74
C PHE A 173 -4.51 -18.99 19.97
N ALA A 174 -5.55 -18.61 20.72
CA ALA A 174 -5.80 -17.21 21.08
C ALA A 174 -4.68 -16.63 21.96
N VAL A 175 -4.18 -17.39 22.93
CA VAL A 175 -3.05 -16.98 23.78
C VAL A 175 -1.78 -16.81 22.95
N ILE A 176 -1.45 -17.78 22.08
CA ILE A 176 -0.28 -17.68 21.19
C ILE A 176 -0.40 -16.44 20.30
N THR A 177 -1.56 -16.23 19.68
CA THR A 177 -1.81 -15.05 18.84
C THR A 177 -1.65 -13.76 19.63
N ALA A 178 -2.20 -13.68 20.84
CA ALA A 178 -2.06 -12.52 21.71
C ALA A 178 -0.59 -12.26 22.08
N VAL A 179 0.18 -13.30 22.44
CA VAL A 179 1.60 -13.19 22.76
C VAL A 179 2.39 -12.70 21.55
N VAL A 180 2.14 -13.23 20.36
CA VAL A 180 2.80 -12.79 19.11
C VAL A 180 2.46 -11.33 18.81
N LEU A 181 1.19 -10.92 18.94
CA LEU A 181 0.78 -9.54 18.71
C LEU A 181 1.39 -8.58 19.74
N ILE A 182 1.44 -8.96 21.02
CA ILE A 182 2.09 -8.18 22.08
C ILE A 182 3.59 -8.05 21.79
N PHE A 183 4.25 -9.14 21.37
CA PHE A 183 5.66 -9.13 21.02
C PHE A 183 5.94 -8.20 19.83
N ILE A 184 5.14 -8.29 18.75
CA ILE A 184 5.24 -7.40 17.59
C ILE A 184 5.02 -5.94 18.02
N ALA A 185 4.00 -5.67 18.83
CA ALA A 185 3.71 -4.33 19.33
C ALA A 185 4.85 -3.78 20.19
N LEU A 186 5.43 -4.60 21.07
CA LEU A 186 6.57 -4.23 21.91
C LEU A 186 7.81 -3.89 21.07
N ILE A 187 8.20 -4.77 20.14
CA ILE A 187 9.35 -4.54 19.25
C ILE A 187 9.14 -3.29 18.40
N THR A 188 7.93 -3.10 17.86
CA THR A 188 7.59 -1.91 17.08
C THR A 188 7.69 -0.65 17.94
N THR A 189 7.15 -0.67 19.16
CA THR A 189 7.18 0.46 20.09
C THR A 189 8.61 0.82 20.49
N LEU A 190 9.43 -0.17 20.84
CA LEU A 190 10.84 0.04 21.19
C LEU A 190 11.62 0.63 20.02
N ARG A 191 11.38 0.13 18.80
CA ARG A 191 12.04 0.65 17.59
C ARG A 191 11.62 2.08 17.29
N VAL A 192 10.33 2.39 17.38
CA VAL A 192 9.81 3.76 17.20
C VAL A 192 10.37 4.69 18.28
N ALA A 193 10.35 4.30 19.55
CA ALA A 193 10.88 5.10 20.65
C ALA A 193 12.38 5.42 20.47
N ASN A 194 13.18 4.44 20.02
CA ASN A 194 14.59 4.65 19.73
C ASN A 194 14.79 5.59 18.54
N ASN A 195 14.03 5.41 17.46
CA ASN A 195 14.13 6.22 16.25
C ASN A 195 13.64 7.67 16.45
N VAL A 196 12.70 7.90 17.37
CA VAL A 196 12.11 9.22 17.66
C VAL A 196 12.83 9.91 18.84
N SER A 197 13.83 9.26 19.44
CA SER A 197 14.58 9.88 20.55
C SER A 197 15.25 11.18 20.08
N PRO A 198 15.20 12.28 20.87
CA PRO A 198 15.75 13.56 20.45
C PRO A 198 17.22 13.50 20.04
N ALA A 199 18.01 12.67 20.73
CA ALA A 199 19.42 12.49 20.44
C ALA A 199 19.65 11.80 19.08
N HIS A 200 18.87 10.75 18.76
CA HIS A 200 18.97 10.07 17.47
C HIS A 200 18.46 10.95 16.32
N GLN A 201 17.36 11.68 16.55
CA GLN A 201 16.84 12.62 15.57
C GLN A 201 17.86 13.73 15.28
N GLN A 202 18.50 14.29 16.31
CA GLN A 202 19.50 15.33 16.14
C GLN A 202 20.75 14.84 15.39
N SER A 203 21.22 13.62 15.67
CA SER A 203 22.34 13.04 14.91
C SER A 203 21.98 12.83 13.45
N MET A 204 20.80 12.24 13.19
CA MET A 204 20.30 12.01 11.83
C MET A 204 20.12 13.33 11.07
N ASP A 205 19.61 14.36 11.74
CA ASP A 205 19.41 15.67 11.13
C ASP A 205 20.74 16.32 10.76
N SER A 206 21.76 16.20 11.62
CA SER A 206 23.09 16.75 11.34
C SER A 206 23.81 16.06 10.18
N GLU A 207 23.49 14.78 9.93
CA GLU A 207 24.06 13.99 8.84
C GLU A 207 23.30 14.18 7.52
N SER A 208 21.98 14.33 7.58
CA SER A 208 21.10 14.28 6.40
C SER A 208 20.62 15.65 5.91
N TYR A 209 20.59 16.66 6.79
CA TYR A 209 20.09 18.00 6.47
C TYR A 209 21.18 19.06 6.52
N PRO A 210 21.05 20.15 5.73
CA PRO A 210 22.00 21.26 5.72
C PRO A 210 21.80 22.17 6.94
N VAL A 211 22.05 21.66 8.15
CA VAL A 211 21.77 22.36 9.42
C VAL A 211 22.45 23.72 9.47
N ALA A 212 23.76 23.82 9.19
CA ALA A 212 24.45 25.11 9.27
C ALA A 212 23.91 26.15 8.28
N ALA A 213 23.60 25.75 7.04
CA ALA A 213 23.04 26.65 6.03
C ALA A 213 21.63 27.11 6.41
N ALA A 214 20.82 26.21 6.95
CA ALA A 214 19.46 26.53 7.40
C ALA A 214 19.46 27.46 8.63
N ASP A 215 20.42 27.31 9.56
CA ASP A 215 20.61 28.25 10.68
C ASP A 215 20.98 29.63 10.17
N TRP A 216 21.91 29.69 9.22
CA TRP A 216 22.37 30.94 8.65
C TRP A 216 21.23 31.68 7.93
N LEU A 217 20.42 30.98 7.14
CA LEU A 217 19.24 31.54 6.48
C LEU A 217 18.19 32.03 7.48
N ALA A 218 17.99 31.30 8.58
CA ALA A 218 17.06 31.73 9.64
C ALA A 218 17.53 33.00 10.36
N ALA A 219 18.84 33.27 10.38
CA ALA A 219 19.42 34.50 10.93
C ALA A 219 19.40 35.69 9.94
N HIS A 220 19.19 35.44 8.64
CA HIS A 220 19.18 36.45 7.58
C HIS A 220 17.86 36.39 6.77
N PRO A 221 16.73 36.78 7.37
CA PRO A 221 15.38 36.53 6.83
C PRO A 221 15.04 37.30 5.54
N ASP A 222 15.85 38.31 5.22
CA ASP A 222 15.81 39.14 4.02
C ASP A 222 16.47 38.45 2.81
N VAL A 223 17.32 37.45 3.04
CA VAL A 223 17.98 36.66 2.00
C VAL A 223 17.20 35.37 1.75
N GLY A 224 17.04 34.97 0.47
CA GLY A 224 16.54 33.63 0.14
C GLY A 224 15.04 33.42 0.34
N THR A 225 14.22 34.47 0.21
CA THR A 225 12.76 34.41 0.43
C THR A 225 11.99 33.51 -0.56
N ARG A 226 12.59 33.16 -1.70
CA ARG A 226 12.06 32.22 -2.71
C ARG A 226 13.18 31.37 -3.28
N MET A 227 13.49 30.27 -2.61
CA MET A 227 14.57 29.36 -2.99
C MET A 227 14.02 28.01 -3.44
N TYR A 228 14.62 27.46 -4.50
CA TYR A 228 14.48 26.04 -4.83
C TYR A 228 15.30 25.21 -3.85
N ASN A 229 14.81 24.03 -3.50
CA ASN A 229 15.49 23.08 -2.63
C ASN A 229 15.27 21.64 -3.13
N GLN A 230 16.12 20.73 -2.66
CA GLN A 230 15.92 19.29 -2.85
C GLN A 230 14.65 18.85 -2.12
N TYR A 231 13.82 18.02 -2.76
CA TYR A 231 12.52 17.60 -2.25
C TYR A 231 12.57 17.11 -0.79
N GLY A 232 13.59 16.31 -0.44
CA GLY A 232 13.77 15.78 0.92
C GLY A 232 14.02 16.84 2.00
N TRP A 233 14.54 18.02 1.65
CA TRP A 233 14.87 19.08 2.61
C TRP A 233 13.76 20.11 2.79
N GLY A 234 12.76 20.13 1.90
CA GLY A 234 11.75 21.19 1.86
C GLY A 234 10.98 21.35 3.17
N GLY A 235 10.55 20.25 3.78
CA GLY A 235 9.85 20.27 5.07
C GLY A 235 10.72 20.81 6.20
N TYR A 236 12.00 20.39 6.25
CA TYR A 236 12.96 20.85 7.26
C TYR A 236 13.23 22.36 7.13
N LEU A 237 13.52 22.83 5.92
CA LEU A 237 13.80 24.24 5.63
C LEU A 237 12.58 25.13 5.88
N ALA A 238 11.37 24.66 5.53
CA ALA A 238 10.12 25.38 5.79
C ALA A 238 9.82 25.51 7.29
N ASN A 239 10.03 24.45 8.07
CA ASN A 239 9.86 24.49 9.52
C ASN A 239 10.81 25.52 10.15
N ARG A 240 12.10 25.45 9.82
CA ARG A 240 13.11 26.32 10.44
C ARG A 240 12.95 27.81 10.10
N SER A 241 12.48 28.11 8.89
CA SER A 241 12.25 29.49 8.45
C SER A 241 10.92 30.09 8.95
N SER A 242 9.93 29.24 9.28
CA SER A 242 8.61 29.69 9.78
C SER A 242 8.57 29.98 11.28
N VAL A 243 9.38 29.28 12.09
CA VAL A 243 9.41 29.39 13.56
C VAL A 243 9.82 30.80 14.06
N ARG A 244 10.47 31.63 13.24
CA ARG A 244 10.85 33.02 13.59
C ARG A 244 10.06 34.11 12.84
N ARG A 245 9.07 33.75 12.02
CA ARG A 245 8.19 34.71 11.31
C ARG A 245 6.86 34.98 12.02
N ARG A 246 6.70 34.49 13.25
CA ARG A 246 5.60 34.86 14.16
C ARG A 246 6.08 35.84 15.21
#